data_AF-A0A7K0E945-F1
#
_entry.id   AF-A0A7K0E945-F1
#
_cell.length_a   1.000
_cell.length_b   1.000
_cell.length_c   1.000
_cell.angle_alpha   90.00
_cell.angle_beta   90.00
_cell.angle_gamma   90.00
#
_symmetry.space_group_name_H-M   'P 1'
#
loop_
_entity.id
_entity.type
_entity.pdbx_description
1 polymer ?
#
loop_
_entity_poly.entity_id
_entity_poly.type
_entity_poly.pdbx_seq_one_letter_code
_entity_poly.pdbx_strand_id
1 'polypeptide(L)'
;MKTKKWQRRLLRVLGACAFILLLLFYLLTDKITTDPYFESSYYKNTVAKMDAAFLKKVDVKGQLKAGFARINISPKIVANAPNNAIGEFKAIKMAGYGDGQYATGIHDSLFAKAIAIEVDGKELVFLSADMVVIPELVVHKVAENLEGTISRKQILFGATHTHASIGNCIPKFVGESFGGKYQPEVVAWLGEKFTQLILNARKDKKEAKYSSGFIHVPNLIRNRIIGETGRLNDKLNLISFAQNEGKKAVIGIFGAHATTIATWNDKFSGDYPGYFQRSLETKGVDLALFFAGTVGSHSNKGKGEKFEKTKYIGETLADSATVVINKMEYDSVVQMTSITTEIEIPELQAFYISDRRRVAPWAASKLMADMETIYLQGVKLNDLVWLALPYELSGEYGIDLKNALEVAGYNSSLTSFNGQYLGYIVPQKYYYFETYEARLMGWYGPNMGDYLMELNFKLANELTDKRL
;
A
#
# COMPACT_ATOMS: atom_id res chain seq x y z
N MET A 1 -18.20 -41.88 49.90
CA MET A 1 -19.04 -40.69 50.17
C MET A 1 -20.17 -40.59 49.13
N LYS A 2 -21.45 -40.61 49.52
CA LYS A 2 -22.58 -40.40 48.59
C LYS A 2 -22.63 -38.93 48.18
N THR A 3 -22.35 -38.62 46.92
CA THR A 3 -22.50 -37.26 46.36
C THR A 3 -23.91 -36.74 46.61
N LYS A 4 -24.03 -35.57 47.27
CA LYS A 4 -25.32 -34.94 47.59
C LYS A 4 -26.08 -34.55 46.30
N LYS A 5 -27.41 -34.55 46.32
CA LYS A 5 -28.28 -34.26 45.16
C LYS A 5 -27.94 -32.93 44.45
N TRP A 6 -27.54 -31.91 45.21
CA TRP A 6 -27.10 -30.62 44.67
C TRP A 6 -25.77 -30.70 43.91
N GLN A 7 -24.82 -31.53 44.38
CA GLN A 7 -23.54 -31.75 43.69
C GLN A 7 -23.76 -32.41 42.33
N ARG A 8 -24.70 -33.36 42.23
CA ARG A 8 -25.06 -33.99 40.94
C ARG A 8 -25.71 -33.00 39.98
N ARG A 9 -26.55 -32.08 40.47
CA ARG A 9 -27.15 -31.02 39.65
C ARG A 9 -26.08 -30.04 39.17
N LEU A 10 -25.20 -29.60 40.07
CA LEU A 10 -24.08 -28.71 39.74
C LEU A 10 -23.16 -29.35 38.69
N LEU A 11 -22.78 -30.62 38.84
CA LEU A 11 -21.96 -31.33 37.85
C LEU A 11 -22.64 -31.44 36.49
N ARG A 12 -23.96 -31.65 36.43
CA ARG A 12 -24.71 -31.64 35.16
C ARG A 12 -24.72 -30.27 34.49
N VAL A 13 -24.92 -29.21 35.28
CA VAL A 13 -24.89 -27.84 34.77
C VAL A 13 -23.50 -27.50 34.26
N LEU A 14 -22.45 -27.77 35.03
CA LEU A 14 -21.06 -27.57 34.61
C LEU A 14 -20.71 -28.39 33.36
N GLY A 15 -21.16 -29.64 33.29
CA GLY A 15 -20.99 -30.49 32.10
C GLY A 15 -21.70 -29.94 30.87
N ALA A 16 -22.93 -29.44 31.02
CA ALA A 16 -23.67 -28.81 29.93
C ALA A 16 -22.99 -27.50 29.47
N CYS A 17 -22.56 -26.65 30.40
CA CYS A 17 -21.82 -25.43 30.08
C CYS A 17 -20.50 -25.76 29.36
N ALA A 18 -19.74 -26.74 29.84
CA ALA A 18 -18.50 -27.18 29.20
C ALA A 18 -18.76 -27.72 27.78
N PHE A 19 -19.81 -28.51 27.60
CA PHE A 19 -20.21 -29.00 26.28
C PHE A 19 -20.58 -27.87 25.32
N ILE A 20 -21.35 -26.88 25.78
CA ILE A 20 -21.70 -25.69 24.98
C ILE A 20 -20.44 -24.91 24.60
N LEU A 21 -19.51 -24.69 25.54
CA LEU A 21 -18.27 -23.99 25.26
C LEU A 21 -17.39 -24.74 24.25
N LEU A 22 -17.31 -26.07 24.33
CA LEU A 22 -16.59 -26.89 23.36
C LEU A 22 -17.24 -26.84 21.98
N LEU A 23 -18.57 -26.88 21.91
CA LEU A 23 -19.32 -26.75 20.65
C LEU A 23 -19.11 -25.36 20.04
N LEU A 24 -19.21 -24.29 20.82
CA LEU A 24 -18.94 -22.92 20.38
C LEU A 24 -17.49 -22.77 19.91
N PHE A 25 -16.53 -23.32 20.64
CA PHE A 25 -15.13 -23.34 20.22
C PHE A 25 -15.00 -24.04 18.86
N TYR A 26 -15.57 -25.23 18.68
CA TYR A 26 -15.50 -25.95 17.41
C TYR A 26 -16.15 -25.17 16.25
N LEU A 27 -17.28 -24.50 16.48
CA LEU A 27 -17.99 -23.73 15.44
C LEU A 27 -17.34 -22.38 15.10
N LEU A 28 -16.70 -21.73 16.07
CA LEU A 28 -16.07 -20.42 15.92
C LEU A 28 -14.61 -20.50 15.49
N THR A 29 -14.05 -21.70 15.35
CA THR A 29 -12.63 -21.88 15.07
C THR A 29 -12.41 -22.94 14.00
N ASP A 30 -11.40 -22.73 13.18
CA ASP A 30 -11.07 -23.62 12.06
C ASP A 30 -9.57 -23.93 12.05
N LYS A 31 -9.17 -24.97 11.32
CA LYS A 31 -7.75 -25.29 11.13
C LYS A 31 -7.09 -24.24 10.22
N ILE A 32 -5.79 -24.08 10.38
CA ILE A 32 -4.95 -23.36 9.40
C ILE A 32 -4.82 -24.23 8.15
N THR A 33 -5.09 -23.66 6.98
CA THR A 33 -4.94 -24.32 5.69
C THR A 33 -3.50 -24.18 5.21
N THR A 34 -2.85 -25.32 4.98
CA THR A 34 -1.47 -25.43 4.50
C THR A 34 -1.37 -26.11 3.14
N ASP A 35 -2.51 -26.46 2.53
CA ASP A 35 -2.56 -27.15 1.24
C ASP A 35 -1.86 -26.32 0.14
N PRO A 36 -1.18 -26.96 -0.82
CA PRO A 36 -0.47 -26.25 -1.87
C PRO A 36 -1.40 -25.31 -2.65
N TYR A 37 -1.04 -24.04 -2.73
CA TYR A 37 -1.93 -23.02 -3.32
C TYR A 37 -2.24 -23.29 -4.80
N PHE A 38 -1.33 -23.92 -5.55
CA PHE A 38 -1.49 -24.19 -6.98
C PHE A 38 -2.57 -25.25 -7.29
N GLU A 39 -3.03 -26.01 -6.30
CA GLU A 39 -4.14 -26.98 -6.46
C GLU A 39 -5.51 -26.35 -6.22
N SER A 40 -5.54 -25.18 -5.58
CA SER A 40 -6.75 -24.48 -5.15
C SER A 40 -7.59 -23.91 -6.31
N SER A 41 -8.88 -23.66 -6.04
CA SER A 41 -9.76 -22.97 -6.98
C SER A 41 -9.36 -21.51 -7.19
N TYR A 42 -9.02 -20.77 -6.13
CA TYR A 42 -8.67 -19.35 -6.21
C TYR A 42 -7.44 -19.13 -7.11
N TYR A 43 -6.44 -20.03 -7.04
CA TYR A 43 -5.27 -19.96 -7.89
C TYR A 43 -5.64 -20.21 -9.37
N LYS A 44 -6.37 -21.30 -9.66
CA LYS A 44 -6.80 -21.63 -11.03
C LYS A 44 -7.62 -20.51 -11.67
N ASN A 45 -8.56 -19.95 -10.90
CA ASN A 45 -9.37 -18.81 -11.32
C ASN A 45 -8.50 -17.57 -11.58
N THR A 46 -7.54 -17.29 -10.71
CA THR A 46 -6.64 -16.13 -10.85
C THR A 46 -5.75 -16.26 -12.07
N VAL A 47 -5.14 -17.42 -12.29
CA VAL A 47 -4.32 -17.68 -13.49
C VAL A 47 -5.17 -17.49 -14.76
N ALA A 48 -6.39 -18.03 -14.80
CA ALA A 48 -7.28 -17.84 -15.94
C ALA A 48 -7.64 -16.36 -16.19
N LYS A 49 -7.87 -15.57 -15.12
CA LYS A 49 -8.10 -14.11 -15.21
C LYS A 49 -6.85 -13.35 -15.67
N MET A 50 -5.66 -13.77 -15.23
CA MET A 50 -4.38 -13.21 -15.68
C MET A 50 -4.15 -13.48 -17.16
N ASP A 51 -4.27 -14.73 -17.60
CA ASP A 51 -4.12 -15.10 -19.00
C ASP A 51 -5.11 -14.32 -19.89
N ALA A 52 -6.36 -14.20 -19.46
CA ALA A 52 -7.38 -13.41 -20.17
C ALA A 52 -7.05 -11.90 -20.22
N ALA A 53 -6.39 -11.35 -19.19
CA ALA A 53 -5.92 -9.97 -19.17
C ALA A 53 -4.70 -9.78 -20.07
N PHE A 54 -3.80 -10.77 -20.12
CA PHE A 54 -2.58 -10.76 -20.94
C PHE A 54 -2.90 -10.77 -22.43
N LEU A 55 -3.91 -11.54 -22.85
CA LEU A 55 -4.42 -11.52 -24.23
C LEU A 55 -4.99 -10.16 -24.67
N LYS A 56 -5.33 -9.28 -23.71
CA LYS A 56 -5.83 -7.93 -23.95
C LYS A 56 -4.74 -6.85 -23.75
N LYS A 57 -3.49 -7.25 -23.50
CA LYS A 57 -2.35 -6.34 -23.39
C LYS A 57 -2.21 -5.57 -24.69
N VAL A 58 -2.07 -4.25 -24.57
CA VAL A 58 -1.82 -3.34 -25.69
C VAL A 58 -0.53 -2.60 -25.42
N ASP A 59 0.42 -2.77 -26.33
CA ASP A 59 1.66 -2.01 -26.38
C ASP A 59 1.45 -0.78 -27.27
N VAL A 60 1.72 0.39 -26.71
CA VAL A 60 1.68 1.65 -27.46
C VAL A 60 3.05 2.30 -27.47
N LYS A 61 3.37 3.04 -28.53
CA LYS A 61 4.60 3.81 -28.63
C LYS A 61 4.32 5.15 -29.28
N GLY A 62 4.73 6.23 -28.65
CA GLY A 62 4.47 7.57 -29.16
C GLY A 62 5.09 8.66 -28.32
N GLN A 63 4.79 9.92 -28.69
CA GLN A 63 5.16 11.07 -27.87
C GLN A 63 4.45 10.99 -26.53
N LEU A 64 5.20 11.23 -25.46
CA LEU A 64 4.67 11.29 -24.11
C LEU A 64 4.03 12.65 -23.85
N LYS A 65 2.85 12.65 -23.24
CA LYS A 65 2.32 13.81 -22.50
C LYS A 65 2.27 13.50 -21.02
N ALA A 66 2.54 14.49 -20.18
CA ALA A 66 2.42 14.39 -18.74
C ALA A 66 1.78 15.65 -18.14
N GLY A 67 0.94 15.46 -17.13
CA GLY A 67 0.25 16.52 -16.40
C GLY A 67 0.29 16.27 -14.90
N PHE A 68 0.40 17.34 -14.12
CA PHE A 68 0.75 17.24 -12.71
C PHE A 68 -0.22 18.04 -11.84
N ALA A 69 -0.62 17.46 -10.70
CA ALA A 69 -1.43 18.15 -9.72
C ALA A 69 -1.07 17.76 -8.29
N ARG A 70 -1.38 18.68 -7.36
CA ARG A 70 -1.37 18.46 -5.91
C ARG A 70 -2.65 19.01 -5.30
N ILE A 71 -3.12 18.39 -4.22
CA ILE A 71 -4.23 18.88 -3.41
C ILE A 71 -3.91 18.69 -1.93
N ASN A 72 -4.23 19.68 -1.11
CA ASN A 72 -4.10 19.58 0.34
C ASN A 72 -5.26 18.72 0.88
N ILE A 73 -4.90 17.71 1.68
CA ILE A 73 -5.81 16.76 2.32
C ILE A 73 -5.66 16.80 3.85
N SER A 74 -5.14 17.89 4.43
CA SER A 74 -5.02 18.05 5.88
C SER A 74 -6.39 18.36 6.48
N PRO A 75 -6.93 17.50 7.37
CA PRO A 75 -8.17 17.78 8.07
C PRO A 75 -8.01 18.96 9.03
N LYS A 76 -9.01 19.83 9.10
CA LYS A 76 -9.09 20.89 10.11
C LYS A 76 -9.98 20.43 11.25
N ILE A 77 -9.46 20.42 12.47
CA ILE A 77 -10.22 19.99 13.65
C ILE A 77 -10.96 21.19 14.25
N VAL A 78 -12.29 21.11 14.33
CA VAL A 78 -13.15 22.18 14.85
C VAL A 78 -14.15 21.66 15.87
N ALA A 79 -14.38 22.41 16.95
CA ALA A 79 -15.23 21.97 18.05
C ALA A 79 -16.74 22.01 17.69
N ASN A 80 -17.17 23.05 16.97
CA ASN A 80 -18.59 23.34 16.73
C ASN A 80 -18.89 23.38 15.23
N ALA A 81 -20.01 22.75 14.84
CA ALA A 81 -20.55 22.76 13.48
C ALA A 81 -19.52 22.49 12.36
N PRO A 82 -18.87 21.31 12.33
CA PRO A 82 -17.92 20.97 11.27
C PRO A 82 -18.58 20.99 9.90
N ASN A 83 -17.91 21.62 8.92
CA ASN A 83 -18.28 21.48 7.52
C ASN A 83 -17.36 20.45 6.83
N ASN A 84 -17.82 19.19 6.82
CA ASN A 84 -17.07 18.07 6.25
C ASN A 84 -16.72 18.29 4.76
N ALA A 85 -17.55 19.02 3.99
CA ALA A 85 -17.31 19.27 2.57
C ALA A 85 -16.03 20.09 2.32
N ILE A 86 -15.64 20.95 3.26
CA ILE A 86 -14.40 21.73 3.19
C ILE A 86 -13.26 21.12 4.02
N GLY A 87 -13.45 19.92 4.58
CA GLY A 87 -12.44 19.21 5.36
C GLY A 87 -12.37 19.60 6.83
N GLU A 88 -13.45 20.14 7.40
CA GLU A 88 -13.58 20.39 8.83
C GLU A 88 -14.25 19.20 9.53
N PHE A 89 -13.66 18.70 10.62
CA PHE A 89 -14.15 17.55 11.36
C PHE A 89 -14.04 17.77 12.87
N LYS A 90 -14.87 17.09 13.67
CA LYS A 90 -14.81 17.20 15.15
C LYS A 90 -13.55 16.57 15.73
N ALA A 91 -13.17 15.41 15.20
CA ALA A 91 -12.01 14.66 15.64
C ALA A 91 -11.62 13.65 14.55
N ILE A 92 -10.33 13.52 14.30
CA ILE A 92 -9.76 12.49 13.43
C ILE A 92 -8.68 11.77 14.23
N LYS A 93 -8.76 10.44 14.32
CA LYS A 93 -7.69 9.62 14.88
C LYS A 93 -6.64 9.40 13.81
N MET A 94 -5.36 9.53 14.17
CA MET A 94 -4.29 9.22 13.23
C MET A 94 -4.22 7.71 12.99
N ALA A 95 -4.11 7.32 11.73
CA ALA A 95 -4.18 5.92 11.33
C ALA A 95 -2.80 5.22 11.35
N GLY A 96 -2.82 3.94 11.70
CA GLY A 96 -1.69 3.02 11.58
C GLY A 96 -1.24 2.42 12.91
N TYR A 97 -1.29 3.18 14.01
CA TYR A 97 -1.07 2.64 15.36
C TYR A 97 -2.40 2.43 16.09
N GLY A 98 -2.62 1.25 16.66
CA GLY A 98 -3.84 0.92 17.40
C GLY A 98 -4.09 1.87 18.60
N ASP A 99 -3.01 2.30 19.23
CA ASP A 99 -2.94 3.28 20.32
C ASP A 99 -2.57 4.70 19.84
N GLY A 100 -2.75 4.98 18.54
CA GLY A 100 -2.51 6.29 17.96
C GLY A 100 -3.42 7.38 18.53
N GLN A 101 -2.94 8.62 18.50
CA GLN A 101 -3.61 9.79 19.05
C GLN A 101 -4.72 10.33 18.13
N TYR A 102 -5.64 11.10 18.71
CA TYR A 102 -6.46 12.04 17.95
C TYR A 102 -5.63 13.25 17.57
N ALA A 103 -5.76 13.70 16.32
CA ALA A 103 -5.04 14.87 15.85
C ALA A 103 -5.52 16.14 16.57
N THR A 104 -4.58 16.90 17.13
CA THR A 104 -4.80 18.21 17.77
C THR A 104 -4.32 19.36 16.90
N GLY A 105 -3.57 19.06 15.84
CA GLY A 105 -3.05 20.05 14.91
C GLY A 105 -2.31 19.43 13.72
N ILE A 106 -1.57 20.28 13.01
CA ILE A 106 -0.78 19.92 11.84
C ILE A 106 0.66 20.35 12.11
N HIS A 107 1.60 19.41 12.07
CA HIS A 107 3.04 19.72 12.11
C HIS A 107 3.49 20.11 10.70
N ASP A 108 3.14 19.29 9.71
CA ASP A 108 3.25 19.62 8.30
C ASP A 108 2.05 19.09 7.51
N SER A 109 1.62 19.86 6.52
CA SER A 109 0.42 19.56 5.74
C SER A 109 0.54 18.26 4.97
N LEU A 110 -0.53 17.47 4.98
CA LEU A 110 -0.71 16.28 4.17
C LEU A 110 -1.19 16.66 2.76
N PHE A 111 -0.57 16.06 1.75
CA PHE A 111 -0.95 16.25 0.35
C PHE A 111 -1.28 14.92 -0.32
N ALA A 112 -2.20 14.97 -1.27
CA ALA A 112 -2.28 14.00 -2.34
C ALA A 112 -1.76 14.63 -3.63
N LYS A 113 -1.03 13.84 -4.40
CA LYS A 113 -0.33 14.29 -5.61
C LYS A 113 -0.55 13.27 -6.70
N ALA A 114 -0.70 13.74 -7.94
CA ALA A 114 -0.94 12.89 -9.08
C ALA A 114 -0.13 13.30 -10.31
N ILE A 115 0.28 12.30 -11.07
CA ILE A 115 0.87 12.43 -12.41
C ILE A 115 -0.05 11.67 -13.38
N ALA A 116 -0.64 12.37 -14.34
CA ALA A 116 -1.33 11.77 -15.47
C ALA A 116 -0.37 11.69 -16.66
N ILE A 117 -0.26 10.53 -17.30
CA ILE A 117 0.53 10.33 -18.50
C ILE A 117 -0.33 9.83 -19.66
N GLU A 118 0.03 10.19 -20.87
CA GLU A 118 -0.61 9.72 -22.09
C GLU A 118 0.45 9.40 -23.14
N VAL A 119 0.32 8.23 -23.78
CA VAL A 119 1.14 7.81 -24.93
C VAL A 119 0.18 7.22 -25.95
N ASP A 120 0.13 7.79 -27.16
CA ASP A 120 -0.72 7.32 -28.26
C ASP A 120 -2.18 7.06 -27.84
N GLY A 121 -2.78 8.02 -27.13
CA GLY A 121 -4.16 7.94 -26.64
C GLY A 121 -4.39 7.04 -25.42
N LYS A 122 -3.42 6.19 -25.04
CA LYS A 122 -3.49 5.39 -23.81
C LYS A 122 -3.10 6.26 -22.61
N GLU A 123 -3.98 6.38 -21.63
CA GLU A 123 -3.78 7.23 -20.45
C GLU A 123 -3.66 6.39 -19.16
N LEU A 124 -2.73 6.78 -18.28
CA LEU A 124 -2.57 6.26 -16.92
C LEU A 124 -2.43 7.41 -15.92
N VAL A 125 -2.87 7.22 -14.68
CA VAL A 125 -2.70 8.18 -13.59
C VAL A 125 -2.05 7.50 -12.39
N PHE A 126 -0.91 8.03 -11.94
CA PHE A 126 -0.26 7.64 -10.70
C PHE A 126 -0.65 8.62 -9.61
N LEU A 127 -1.29 8.14 -8.55
CA LEU A 127 -1.72 8.95 -7.41
C LEU A 127 -1.11 8.41 -6.13
N SER A 128 -0.44 9.27 -5.37
CA SER A 128 -0.02 8.95 -4.01
C SER A 128 -0.49 10.02 -3.03
N ALA A 129 -0.85 9.59 -1.82
CA ALA A 129 -1.28 10.46 -0.74
C ALA A 129 -0.43 10.26 0.52
N ASP A 130 -0.27 11.34 1.28
CA ASP A 130 0.28 11.32 2.64
C ASP A 130 -0.73 10.69 3.61
N MET A 131 -0.88 9.38 3.47
CA MET A 131 -1.79 8.51 4.21
C MET A 131 -1.09 7.19 4.57
N VAL A 132 -1.63 6.46 5.55
CA VAL A 132 -1.17 5.09 5.85
C VAL A 132 -1.51 4.14 4.68
N VAL A 133 -2.71 4.28 4.13
CA VAL A 133 -3.21 3.56 2.96
C VAL A 133 -4.31 4.41 2.33
N ILE A 134 -4.56 4.27 1.04
CA ILE A 134 -5.81 4.76 0.43
C ILE A 134 -6.88 3.69 0.62
N PRO A 135 -7.92 3.93 1.46
CA PRO A 135 -8.95 2.94 1.74
C PRO A 135 -9.76 2.59 0.48
N GLU A 136 -10.16 1.33 0.36
CA GLU A 136 -10.96 0.83 -0.78
C GLU A 136 -12.26 1.62 -0.98
N LEU A 137 -12.94 2.01 0.11
CA LEU A 137 -14.13 2.86 0.03
C LEU A 137 -13.87 4.24 -0.59
N VAL A 138 -12.67 4.81 -0.39
CA VAL A 138 -12.28 6.07 -1.05
C VAL A 138 -12.04 5.80 -2.54
N VAL A 139 -11.41 4.68 -2.88
CA VAL A 139 -11.19 4.27 -4.27
C VAL A 139 -12.50 4.04 -5.01
N HIS A 140 -13.50 3.43 -4.37
CA HIS A 140 -14.83 3.27 -4.94
C HIS A 140 -15.47 4.62 -5.20
N LYS A 141 -15.38 5.55 -4.24
CA LYS A 141 -15.93 6.88 -4.43
C LYS A 141 -15.27 7.63 -5.58
N VAL A 142 -13.96 7.50 -5.73
CA VAL A 142 -13.22 8.05 -6.87
C VAL A 142 -13.67 7.41 -8.19
N ALA A 143 -13.85 6.09 -8.22
CA ALA A 143 -14.27 5.36 -9.41
C ALA A 143 -15.71 5.74 -9.84
N GLU A 144 -16.65 5.84 -8.89
CA GLU A 144 -18.01 6.33 -9.13
C GLU A 144 -17.99 7.75 -9.71
N ASN A 145 -17.27 8.66 -9.05
CA ASN A 145 -17.20 10.06 -9.47
C ASN A 145 -16.55 10.26 -10.85
N LEU A 146 -15.73 9.31 -11.30
CA LEU A 146 -15.01 9.36 -12.58
C LEU A 146 -15.59 8.43 -13.64
N GLU A 147 -16.76 7.84 -13.40
CA GLU A 147 -17.47 7.01 -14.37
C GLU A 147 -17.64 7.75 -15.71
N GLY A 148 -17.41 7.05 -16.82
CA GLY A 148 -17.41 7.63 -18.16
C GLY A 148 -16.23 8.57 -18.48
N THR A 149 -15.36 8.89 -17.50
CA THR A 149 -14.26 9.86 -17.66
C THR A 149 -12.88 9.21 -17.67
N ILE A 150 -12.60 8.30 -16.73
CA ILE A 150 -11.39 7.46 -16.69
C ILE A 150 -11.67 6.20 -15.86
N SER A 151 -11.21 5.04 -16.31
CA SER A 151 -11.44 3.79 -15.59
C SER A 151 -10.54 3.67 -14.35
N ARG A 152 -11.04 3.04 -13.28
CA ARG A 152 -10.23 2.57 -12.14
C ARG A 152 -9.00 1.75 -12.57
N LYS A 153 -9.11 0.99 -13.67
CA LYS A 153 -8.00 0.17 -14.21
C LYS A 153 -6.86 1.02 -14.79
N GLN A 154 -7.09 2.32 -15.04
CA GLN A 154 -6.08 3.28 -15.50
C GLN A 154 -5.44 4.08 -14.37
N ILE A 155 -5.89 3.91 -13.13
CA ILE A 155 -5.39 4.65 -11.97
C ILE A 155 -4.59 3.67 -11.10
N LEU A 156 -3.33 4.01 -10.84
CA LEU A 156 -2.46 3.33 -9.89
C LEU A 156 -2.44 4.16 -8.62
N PHE A 157 -2.98 3.59 -7.55
CA PHE A 157 -3.02 4.22 -6.24
C PHE A 157 -1.76 3.86 -5.45
N GLY A 158 -1.42 4.72 -4.51
CA GLY A 158 -0.35 4.50 -3.57
C GLY A 158 -0.49 5.40 -2.37
N ALA A 159 0.32 5.14 -1.37
CA ALA A 159 0.41 5.97 -0.18
C ALA A 159 1.89 6.10 0.22
N THR A 160 2.22 7.17 0.94
CA THR A 160 3.54 7.29 1.56
C THR A 160 3.72 6.37 2.76
N HIS A 161 2.60 5.84 3.26
CA HIS A 161 2.50 5.02 4.45
C HIS A 161 2.89 5.74 5.75
N THR A 162 2.64 7.05 5.84
CA THR A 162 2.82 7.79 7.10
C THR A 162 1.76 7.38 8.13
N HIS A 163 2.19 7.06 9.35
CA HIS A 163 1.31 6.74 10.48
C HIS A 163 0.81 8.00 11.23
N ALA A 164 1.24 9.19 10.82
CA ALA A 164 0.78 10.47 11.35
C ALA A 164 -0.26 11.12 10.41
N SER A 165 -1.17 10.30 9.86
CA SER A 165 -2.08 10.68 8.79
C SER A 165 -3.54 10.32 9.07
N ILE A 166 -4.41 10.60 8.11
CA ILE A 166 -5.87 10.57 8.22
C ILE A 166 -6.39 9.16 8.49
N GLY A 167 -7.11 8.98 9.60
CA GLY A 167 -7.88 7.77 9.90
C GLY A 167 -9.38 7.94 9.72
N ASN A 168 -10.15 7.13 10.44
CA ASN A 168 -11.61 7.08 10.45
C ASN A 168 -12.25 6.63 9.12
N CYS A 169 -11.47 6.08 8.19
CA CYS A 169 -11.96 5.72 6.85
C CYS A 169 -12.28 4.23 6.64
N ILE A 170 -11.87 3.35 7.56
CA ILE A 170 -12.03 1.89 7.40
C ILE A 170 -13.01 1.40 8.48
N PRO A 171 -14.14 0.78 8.09
CA PRO A 171 -15.16 0.32 9.03
C PRO A 171 -14.77 -0.97 9.75
N LYS A 172 -15.64 -1.38 10.68
CA LYS A 172 -15.56 -2.61 11.47
C LYS A 172 -14.36 -2.65 12.41
N PHE A 173 -14.31 -3.69 13.25
CA PHE A 173 -13.42 -3.77 14.40
C PHE A 173 -11.94 -3.57 14.05
N VAL A 174 -11.43 -4.23 13.00
CA VAL A 174 -10.01 -4.10 12.61
C VAL A 174 -9.73 -2.68 12.12
N GLY A 175 -10.54 -2.17 11.19
CA GLY A 175 -10.37 -0.81 10.66
C GLY A 175 -10.42 0.27 11.75
N GLU A 176 -11.40 0.18 12.63
CA GLU A 176 -11.58 1.14 13.72
C GLU A 176 -10.49 1.05 14.80
N SER A 177 -9.90 -0.13 15.00
CA SER A 177 -8.80 -0.31 15.95
C SER A 177 -7.58 0.51 15.51
N PHE A 178 -7.22 0.46 14.23
CA PHE A 178 -6.04 1.14 13.67
C PHE A 178 -6.30 2.56 13.19
N GLY A 179 -7.53 2.92 12.85
CA GLY A 179 -7.89 4.21 12.26
C GLY A 179 -8.88 5.03 13.09
N GLY A 180 -9.47 4.49 14.15
CA GLY A 180 -10.53 5.14 14.92
C GLY A 180 -11.92 4.93 14.32
N LYS A 181 -12.97 5.26 15.09
CA LYS A 181 -14.37 5.04 14.72
C LYS A 181 -14.67 5.51 13.29
N TYR A 182 -15.34 4.68 12.50
CA TYR A 182 -15.61 4.99 11.10
C TYR A 182 -16.45 6.25 10.94
N GLN A 183 -16.06 7.11 9.99
CA GLN A 183 -16.72 8.36 9.61
C GLN A 183 -16.88 8.40 8.07
N PRO A 184 -18.04 8.03 7.51
CA PRO A 184 -18.25 7.97 6.06
C PRO A 184 -18.00 9.30 5.33
N GLU A 185 -18.17 10.41 6.03
CA GLU A 185 -17.94 11.78 5.61
C GLU A 185 -16.46 12.07 5.33
N VAL A 186 -15.53 11.40 6.03
CA VAL A 186 -14.10 11.46 5.70
C VAL A 186 -13.84 10.76 4.37
N VAL A 187 -14.49 9.61 4.14
CA VAL A 187 -14.41 8.87 2.87
C VAL A 187 -14.96 9.71 1.71
N ALA A 188 -16.14 10.32 1.89
CA ALA A 188 -16.77 11.16 0.88
C ALA A 188 -15.89 12.38 0.53
N TRP A 189 -15.33 13.05 1.55
CA TRP A 189 -14.44 14.19 1.36
C TRP A 189 -13.13 13.81 0.64
N LEU A 190 -12.48 12.72 1.05
CA LEU A 190 -11.28 12.21 0.37
C LEU A 190 -11.58 11.78 -1.07
N GLY A 191 -12.72 11.14 -1.30
CA GLY A 191 -13.19 10.76 -2.63
C GLY A 191 -13.27 11.97 -3.56
N GLU A 192 -13.92 13.05 -3.12
CA GLU A 192 -14.02 14.29 -3.88
C GLU A 192 -12.64 14.93 -4.12
N LYS A 193 -11.78 14.99 -3.08
CA LYS A 193 -10.42 15.53 -3.20
C LYS A 193 -9.60 14.77 -4.24
N PHE A 194 -9.68 13.45 -4.25
CA PHE A 194 -8.92 12.61 -5.16
C PHE A 194 -9.49 12.64 -6.58
N THR A 195 -10.82 12.72 -6.74
CA THR A 195 -11.47 13.00 -8.03
C THR A 195 -10.94 14.31 -8.63
N GLN A 196 -10.98 15.40 -7.87
CA GLN A 196 -10.50 16.70 -8.35
C GLN A 196 -9.00 16.68 -8.66
N LEU A 197 -8.19 15.98 -7.84
CA LEU A 197 -6.77 15.80 -8.08
C LEU A 197 -6.50 15.13 -9.43
N ILE A 198 -7.22 14.04 -9.73
CA ILE A 198 -7.08 13.31 -10.98
C ILE A 198 -7.49 14.21 -12.15
N LEU A 199 -8.64 14.87 -12.09
CA LEU A 199 -9.10 15.78 -13.15
C LEU A 199 -8.10 16.92 -13.40
N ASN A 200 -7.51 17.49 -12.34
CA ASN A 200 -6.50 18.53 -12.45
C ASN A 200 -5.23 18.03 -13.14
N ALA A 201 -4.71 16.85 -12.75
CA ALA A 201 -3.52 16.27 -13.38
C ALA A 201 -3.77 15.99 -14.88
N ARG A 202 -4.96 15.47 -15.22
CA ARG A 202 -5.34 15.19 -16.61
C ARG A 202 -5.46 16.45 -17.46
N LYS A 203 -5.95 17.55 -16.88
CA LYS A 203 -6.09 18.86 -17.54
C LYS A 203 -4.73 19.55 -17.74
N ASP A 204 -3.75 19.30 -16.89
CA ASP A 204 -2.40 19.88 -16.97
C ASP A 204 -1.49 19.16 -17.98
N LYS A 205 -1.98 18.13 -18.71
CA LYS A 205 -1.15 17.36 -19.66
C LYS A 205 -0.56 18.25 -20.76
N LYS A 206 0.76 18.18 -20.92
CA LYS A 206 1.55 18.77 -22.01
C LYS A 206 2.53 17.75 -22.54
N GLU A 207 3.10 17.98 -23.72
CA GLU A 207 4.25 17.19 -24.19
C GLU A 207 5.34 17.14 -23.12
N ALA A 208 5.91 15.96 -22.93
CA ALA A 208 6.81 15.69 -21.83
C ALA A 208 7.87 14.65 -22.20
N LYS A 209 8.85 14.51 -21.33
CA LYS A 209 9.90 13.51 -21.40
C LYS A 209 9.96 12.72 -20.11
N TYR A 210 10.46 11.49 -20.20
CA TYR A 210 10.48 10.52 -19.12
C TYR A 210 11.90 9.98 -18.89
N SER A 211 12.24 9.71 -17.63
CA SER A 211 13.44 8.99 -17.25
C SER A 211 13.21 8.21 -15.95
N SER A 212 13.99 7.16 -15.74
CA SER A 212 14.00 6.41 -14.47
C SER A 212 15.39 5.98 -14.07
N GLY A 213 15.58 5.71 -12.79
CA GLY A 213 16.86 5.22 -12.26
C GLY A 213 16.77 4.91 -10.77
N PHE A 214 17.88 4.47 -10.18
CA PHE A 214 17.93 4.19 -8.74
C PHE A 214 19.29 4.47 -8.14
N ILE A 215 19.34 4.52 -6.81
CA ILE A 215 20.56 4.54 -6.00
C ILE A 215 20.37 3.70 -4.75
N HIS A 216 21.43 3.02 -4.31
CA HIS A 216 21.42 2.27 -3.05
C HIS A 216 21.59 3.21 -1.85
N VAL A 217 20.73 3.06 -0.83
CA VAL A 217 20.73 3.88 0.39
C VAL A 217 20.65 2.98 1.65
N PRO A 218 21.61 2.06 1.87
CA PRO A 218 21.55 1.05 2.94
C PRO A 218 21.60 1.65 4.35
N ASN A 219 22.13 2.87 4.49
CA ASN A 219 22.26 3.55 5.78
C ASN A 219 20.91 4.05 6.34
N LEU A 220 19.85 4.10 5.52
CA LEU A 220 18.54 4.61 5.92
C LEU A 220 17.46 3.53 6.10
N ILE A 221 17.85 2.27 5.99
CA ILE A 221 16.93 1.14 6.04
C ILE A 221 17.49 0.00 6.89
N ARG A 222 16.62 -0.77 7.52
CA ARG A 222 16.94 -2.00 8.25
C ARG A 222 15.83 -3.01 8.10
N ASN A 223 16.15 -4.29 8.20
CA ASN A 223 15.17 -5.35 8.32
C ASN A 223 14.67 -5.42 9.78
N ARG A 224 13.36 -5.44 9.99
CA ARG A 224 12.75 -5.42 11.33
C ARG A 224 12.20 -6.78 11.79
N ILE A 225 12.19 -7.79 10.91
CA ILE A 225 11.76 -9.15 11.24
C ILE A 225 12.92 -9.93 11.84
N ILE A 226 14.09 -9.92 11.18
CA ILE A 226 15.28 -10.69 11.60
C ILE A 226 16.53 -9.82 11.84
N GLY A 227 16.39 -8.50 11.84
CA GLY A 227 17.49 -7.59 12.15
C GLY A 227 18.60 -7.63 11.09
N GLU A 228 19.86 -7.55 11.54
CA GLU A 228 21.03 -7.34 10.66
C GLU A 228 21.32 -8.52 9.72
N THR A 229 20.82 -9.72 10.01
CA THR A 229 20.99 -10.90 9.14
C THR A 229 20.00 -10.92 7.96
N GLY A 230 19.03 -10.00 7.94
CA GLY A 230 18.04 -9.91 6.87
C GLY A 230 18.55 -9.16 5.64
N ARG A 231 18.12 -9.60 4.46
CA ARG A 231 18.42 -8.89 3.20
C ARG A 231 17.73 -7.53 3.20
N LEU A 232 18.38 -6.54 2.58
CA LEU A 232 17.89 -5.17 2.48
C LEU A 232 17.47 -4.83 1.06
N ASN A 233 16.22 -4.40 0.86
CA ASN A 233 15.81 -3.73 -0.37
C ASN A 233 16.08 -2.22 -0.22
N ASP A 234 17.33 -1.84 -0.41
CA ASP A 234 17.86 -0.51 -0.15
C ASP A 234 17.88 0.42 -1.38
N LYS A 235 17.33 -0.01 -2.51
CA LYS A 235 17.22 0.82 -3.72
C LYS A 235 16.14 1.91 -3.55
N LEU A 236 16.56 3.17 -3.52
CA LEU A 236 15.70 4.33 -3.79
C LEU A 236 15.50 4.44 -5.30
N ASN A 237 14.31 4.10 -5.77
CA ASN A 237 13.96 4.19 -7.19
C ASN A 237 13.32 5.55 -7.46
N LEU A 238 13.65 6.12 -8.62
CA LEU A 238 13.25 7.46 -9.03
C LEU A 238 12.68 7.40 -10.43
N ILE A 239 11.53 8.05 -10.60
CA ILE A 239 10.87 8.18 -11.88
C ILE A 239 10.61 9.66 -12.11
N SER A 240 11.10 10.22 -13.22
CA SER A 240 10.97 11.64 -13.51
C SER A 240 10.20 11.87 -14.80
N PHE A 241 9.28 12.83 -14.74
CA PHE A 241 8.53 13.33 -15.87
C PHE A 241 8.79 14.84 -15.98
N ALA A 242 9.19 15.32 -17.14
CA ALA A 242 9.47 16.74 -17.39
C ALA A 242 8.65 17.23 -18.57
N GLN A 243 7.72 18.17 -18.34
CA GLN A 243 7.00 18.84 -19.42
C GLN A 243 7.95 19.70 -20.25
N ASN A 244 7.75 19.76 -21.56
CA ASN A 244 8.45 20.71 -22.43
C ASN A 244 8.14 22.14 -21.96
N GLU A 245 9.20 22.91 -21.64
CA GLU A 245 9.11 24.29 -21.13
C GLU A 245 8.19 24.45 -19.90
N GLY A 246 7.97 23.37 -19.16
CA GLY A 246 7.01 23.30 -18.08
C GLY A 246 7.61 22.77 -16.78
N LYS A 247 6.75 22.10 -16.01
CA LYS A 247 7.10 21.56 -14.70
C LYS A 247 7.92 20.28 -14.83
N LYS A 248 8.71 19.97 -13.81
CA LYS A 248 9.34 18.67 -13.57
C LYS A 248 8.71 18.00 -12.35
N ALA A 249 8.21 16.79 -12.52
CA ALA A 249 7.74 15.94 -11.45
C ALA A 249 8.69 14.75 -11.22
N VAL A 250 8.85 14.35 -9.96
CA VAL A 250 9.66 13.20 -9.56
C VAL A 250 8.88 12.34 -8.58
N ILE A 251 8.86 11.03 -8.81
CA ILE A 251 8.37 10.02 -7.87
C ILE A 251 9.59 9.37 -7.21
N GLY A 252 9.62 9.36 -5.88
CA GLY A 252 10.53 8.53 -5.08
C GLY A 252 9.84 7.27 -4.57
N ILE A 253 10.54 6.12 -4.62
CA ILE A 253 10.04 4.84 -4.12
C ILE A 253 11.11 4.18 -3.28
N PHE A 254 10.83 3.97 -1.99
CA PHE A 254 11.80 3.41 -1.04
C PHE A 254 11.16 2.37 -0.11
N GLY A 255 11.97 1.38 0.28
CA GLY A 255 11.53 0.21 1.03
C GLY A 255 11.42 0.39 2.54
N ALA A 256 11.64 1.57 3.11
CA ALA A 256 11.57 1.77 4.56
C ALA A 256 10.18 2.21 5.05
N HIS A 257 9.62 1.58 6.09
CA HIS A 257 8.39 2.07 6.73
C HIS A 257 8.49 3.52 7.21
N ALA A 258 7.50 4.35 6.88
CA ALA A 258 7.33 5.73 7.34
C ALA A 258 6.73 5.82 8.75
N THR A 259 7.53 5.32 9.69
CA THR A 259 7.23 5.17 11.13
C THR A 259 8.28 5.88 11.98
N THR A 260 8.85 7.00 11.48
CA THR A 260 9.78 7.80 12.29
C THR A 260 9.04 8.57 13.38
N ILE A 261 7.80 8.93 13.09
CA ILE A 261 6.82 9.47 14.03
C ILE A 261 6.00 8.32 14.58
N ALA A 262 6.02 8.17 15.90
CA ALA A 262 5.34 7.10 16.62
C ALA A 262 4.16 7.64 17.44
N THR A 263 3.67 6.86 18.41
CA THR A 263 2.46 7.13 19.21
C THR A 263 2.58 8.35 20.15
N TRP A 264 3.78 8.93 20.27
CA TRP A 264 4.03 10.16 21.03
C TRP A 264 3.49 11.43 20.38
N ASN A 265 3.19 11.38 19.08
CA ASN A 265 2.79 12.54 18.30
C ASN A 265 1.26 12.65 18.22
N ASP A 266 0.76 13.88 18.28
CA ASP A 266 -0.67 14.23 18.18
C ASP A 266 -0.97 15.18 17.01
N LYS A 267 -0.02 15.39 16.08
CA LYS A 267 -0.20 16.29 14.93
C LYS A 267 -0.04 15.58 13.60
N PHE A 268 -0.80 15.98 12.58
CA PHE A 268 -0.60 15.44 11.24
C PHE A 268 0.80 15.74 10.69
N SER A 269 1.38 14.78 9.99
CA SER A 269 2.69 14.90 9.32
C SER A 269 2.84 13.89 8.19
N GLY A 270 3.51 14.30 7.12
CA GLY A 270 3.90 13.41 6.02
C GLY A 270 5.04 12.45 6.36
N ASP A 271 5.55 12.44 7.60
CA ASP A 271 6.73 11.69 8.06
C ASP A 271 7.96 11.97 7.15
N TYR A 272 8.97 11.08 7.12
CA TYR A 272 10.15 11.28 6.29
C TYR A 272 9.82 11.41 4.79
N PRO A 273 8.77 10.76 4.22
CA PRO A 273 8.35 11.01 2.85
C PRO A 273 7.97 12.46 2.60
N GLY A 274 7.26 13.11 3.53
CA GLY A 274 6.91 14.54 3.43
C GLY A 274 8.15 15.43 3.42
N TYR A 275 9.15 15.13 4.25
CA TYR A 275 10.44 15.84 4.22
C TYR A 275 11.23 15.59 2.92
N PHE A 276 11.24 14.36 2.40
CA PHE A 276 11.83 14.03 1.11
C PHE A 276 11.21 14.86 -0.02
N GLN A 277 9.88 14.88 -0.09
CA GLN A 277 9.16 15.61 -1.12
C GLN A 277 9.48 17.11 -1.06
N ARG A 278 9.36 17.73 0.13
CA ARG A 278 9.67 19.16 0.30
C ARG A 278 11.12 19.48 -0.01
N SER A 279 12.06 18.64 0.42
CA SER A 279 13.49 18.84 0.15
C SER A 279 13.80 18.78 -1.35
N LEU A 280 13.23 17.81 -2.08
CA LEU A 280 13.36 17.79 -3.55
C LEU A 280 12.71 19.01 -4.21
N GLU A 281 11.55 19.44 -3.71
CA GLU A 281 10.88 20.62 -4.24
C GLU A 281 11.71 21.90 -4.06
N THR A 282 12.38 22.07 -2.92
CA THR A 282 13.33 23.17 -2.70
C THR A 282 14.58 23.11 -3.60
N LYS A 283 14.88 21.96 -4.19
CA LYS A 283 16.04 21.72 -5.07
C LYS A 283 15.69 21.81 -6.56
N GLY A 284 14.53 22.38 -6.89
CA GLY A 284 14.14 22.65 -8.28
C GLY A 284 13.24 21.59 -8.94
N VAL A 285 12.65 20.68 -8.17
CA VAL A 285 11.56 19.81 -8.64
C VAL A 285 10.22 20.53 -8.40
N ASP A 286 9.35 20.67 -9.40
CA ASP A 286 8.06 21.35 -9.22
C ASP A 286 7.02 20.52 -8.46
N LEU A 287 7.10 19.20 -8.55
CA LEU A 287 6.21 18.28 -7.83
C LEU A 287 6.95 16.98 -7.45
N ALA A 288 7.15 16.74 -6.16
CA ALA A 288 7.72 15.49 -5.68
C ALA A 288 6.64 14.60 -5.07
N LEU A 289 6.52 13.35 -5.54
CA LEU A 289 5.65 12.33 -4.97
C LEU A 289 6.50 11.27 -4.30
N PHE A 290 5.88 10.53 -3.38
CA PHE A 290 6.52 9.38 -2.77
C PHE A 290 5.54 8.22 -2.74
N PHE A 291 5.99 7.02 -3.11
CA PHE A 291 5.24 5.78 -2.94
C PHE A 291 6.01 4.89 -1.98
N ALA A 292 5.32 4.30 -1.02
CA ALA A 292 5.91 3.26 -0.21
C ALA A 292 6.23 2.04 -1.09
N GLY A 293 7.49 1.61 -1.04
CA GLY A 293 7.95 0.43 -1.77
C GLY A 293 7.53 -0.87 -1.07
N THR A 294 8.44 -1.84 -1.01
CA THR A 294 8.26 -3.11 -0.30
C THR A 294 8.59 -2.96 1.18
N VAL A 295 7.72 -2.27 1.91
CA VAL A 295 7.97 -1.87 3.31
C VAL A 295 7.74 -3.00 4.31
N GLY A 296 7.04 -4.08 3.95
CA GLY A 296 6.46 -5.05 4.90
C GLY A 296 7.42 -5.65 5.93
N SER A 297 8.70 -5.83 5.59
CA SER A 297 9.74 -6.36 6.50
C SER A 297 10.82 -5.35 6.89
N HIS A 298 10.68 -4.11 6.44
CA HIS A 298 11.73 -3.10 6.53
C HIS A 298 11.26 -1.89 7.33
N SER A 299 12.16 -1.35 8.14
CA SER A 299 11.97 -0.12 8.92
C SER A 299 13.04 0.89 8.55
N ASN A 300 12.80 2.15 8.89
CA ASN A 300 13.78 3.21 8.71
C ASN A 300 14.96 3.09 9.68
N LYS A 301 16.11 3.59 9.24
CA LYS A 301 17.32 3.82 10.03
C LYS A 301 17.74 5.29 9.81
N GLY A 302 18.27 5.95 10.83
CA GLY A 302 18.62 7.36 10.72
C GLY A 302 19.19 7.92 12.02
N LYS A 303 19.66 9.17 11.98
CA LYS A 303 20.23 9.90 13.11
C LYS A 303 19.22 10.92 13.65
N GLY A 304 19.38 11.31 14.91
CA GLY A 304 18.50 12.27 15.58
C GLY A 304 17.31 11.60 16.25
N GLU A 305 16.46 12.42 16.87
CA GLU A 305 15.28 12.01 17.63
C GLU A 305 14.03 12.69 17.12
N LYS A 306 12.87 12.03 17.24
CA LYS A 306 11.56 12.58 16.83
C LYS A 306 11.62 13.20 15.42
N PHE A 307 11.14 14.44 15.27
CA PHE A 307 11.11 15.16 13.99
C PHE A 307 12.51 15.44 13.39
N GLU A 308 13.58 15.53 14.20
CA GLU A 308 14.93 15.67 13.65
C GLU A 308 15.36 14.40 12.93
N LYS A 309 14.97 13.23 13.45
CA LYS A 309 15.18 11.94 12.76
C LYS A 309 14.39 11.87 11.46
N THR A 310 13.11 12.25 11.51
CA THR A 310 12.22 12.32 10.35
C THR A 310 12.81 13.19 9.25
N LYS A 311 13.26 14.40 9.63
CA LYS A 311 13.92 15.35 8.75
C LYS A 311 15.21 14.79 8.16
N TYR A 312 16.11 14.27 9.00
CA TYR A 312 17.37 13.68 8.58
C TYR A 312 17.19 12.62 7.49
N ILE A 313 16.25 11.68 7.68
CA ILE A 313 15.99 10.61 6.72
C ILE A 313 15.45 11.20 5.41
N GLY A 314 14.44 12.06 5.48
CA GLY A 314 13.82 12.66 4.29
C GLY A 314 14.80 13.49 3.46
N GLU A 315 15.58 14.35 4.11
CA GLU A 315 16.57 15.19 3.43
C GLU A 315 17.73 14.38 2.85
N THR A 316 18.22 13.36 3.57
CA THR A 316 19.28 12.47 3.06
C THR A 316 18.81 11.67 1.84
N LEU A 317 17.55 11.19 1.83
CA LEU A 317 16.96 10.57 0.65
C LEU A 317 16.86 11.54 -0.51
N ALA A 318 16.47 12.79 -0.26
CA ALA A 318 16.36 13.81 -1.30
C ALA A 318 17.73 14.20 -1.87
N ASP A 319 18.77 14.31 -1.03
CA ASP A 319 20.16 14.49 -1.48
C ASP A 319 20.60 13.35 -2.40
N SER A 320 20.34 12.11 -1.97
CA SER A 320 20.65 10.91 -2.75
C SER A 320 19.90 10.90 -4.08
N ALA A 321 18.64 11.33 -4.08
CA ALA A 321 17.83 11.43 -5.28
C ALA A 321 18.36 12.49 -6.27
N THR A 322 18.79 13.65 -5.78
CA THR A 322 19.36 14.70 -6.63
C THR A 322 20.60 14.20 -7.41
N VAL A 323 21.42 13.33 -6.82
CA VAL A 323 22.57 12.72 -7.53
C VAL A 323 22.14 11.95 -8.78
N VAL A 324 21.03 11.20 -8.69
CA VAL A 324 20.49 10.42 -9.82
C VAL A 324 19.78 11.34 -10.82
N ILE A 325 18.92 12.25 -10.32
CA ILE A 325 18.13 13.17 -11.16
C ILE A 325 19.04 14.01 -12.07
N ASN A 326 20.18 14.47 -11.57
CA ASN A 326 21.13 15.27 -12.34
C ASN A 326 21.81 14.50 -13.49
N LYS A 327 21.73 13.16 -13.48
CA LYS A 327 22.31 12.28 -14.50
C LYS A 327 21.24 11.63 -15.39
N MET A 328 19.97 11.90 -15.16
CA MET A 328 18.88 11.29 -15.92
C MET A 328 18.90 11.74 -17.38
N GLU A 329 18.89 10.77 -18.28
CA GLU A 329 18.66 10.97 -19.71
C GLU A 329 17.17 10.77 -20.00
N TYR A 330 16.59 11.71 -20.75
CA TYR A 330 15.14 11.83 -20.88
C TYR A 330 14.67 11.48 -22.30
N ASP A 331 13.73 10.55 -22.40
CA ASP A 331 13.08 10.14 -23.65
C ASP A 331 11.75 10.87 -23.84
N SER A 332 11.53 11.45 -25.02
CA SER A 332 10.21 12.01 -25.40
C SER A 332 9.29 10.97 -26.06
N VAL A 333 9.88 9.94 -26.69
CA VAL A 333 9.15 8.82 -27.26
C VAL A 333 9.20 7.65 -26.29
N VAL A 334 8.04 7.25 -25.78
CA VAL A 334 7.93 6.21 -24.76
C VAL A 334 7.17 5.02 -25.34
N GLN A 335 7.67 3.82 -25.08
CA GLN A 335 6.89 2.59 -25.21
C GLN A 335 6.19 2.32 -23.88
N MET A 336 4.87 2.19 -23.92
CA MET A 336 4.04 1.97 -22.74
C MET A 336 3.19 0.71 -22.88
N THR A 337 3.29 -0.15 -21.88
CA THR A 337 2.44 -1.31 -21.69
C THR A 337 1.81 -1.22 -20.32
N SER A 338 0.55 -1.62 -20.19
CA SER A 338 -0.08 -1.75 -18.88
C SER A 338 -1.05 -2.92 -18.87
N ILE A 339 -1.07 -3.61 -17.74
CA ILE A 339 -1.91 -4.78 -17.48
C ILE A 339 -2.56 -4.56 -16.13
N THR A 340 -3.86 -4.80 -16.07
CA THR A 340 -4.63 -4.86 -14.82
C THR A 340 -5.35 -6.20 -14.81
N THR A 341 -5.10 -6.98 -13.76
CA THR A 341 -5.72 -8.29 -13.58
C THR A 341 -6.36 -8.39 -12.20
N GLU A 342 -7.35 -9.27 -12.11
CA GLU A 342 -8.14 -9.51 -10.92
C GLU A 342 -7.63 -10.80 -10.27
N ILE A 343 -7.34 -10.74 -8.98
CA ILE A 343 -6.84 -11.88 -8.22
C ILE A 343 -7.89 -12.34 -7.20
N GLU A 344 -7.93 -13.64 -6.97
CA GLU A 344 -8.65 -14.24 -5.86
C GLU A 344 -7.67 -14.57 -4.73
N ILE A 345 -8.16 -14.53 -3.50
CA ILE A 345 -7.38 -14.76 -2.29
C ILE A 345 -7.96 -15.96 -1.54
N PRO A 346 -7.15 -16.68 -0.74
CA PRO A 346 -7.67 -17.76 0.10
C PRO A 346 -8.61 -17.20 1.18
N GLU A 347 -9.39 -18.09 1.79
CA GLU A 347 -10.21 -17.72 2.94
C GLU A 347 -9.36 -17.13 4.08
N LEU A 348 -9.95 -16.18 4.79
CA LEU A 348 -9.28 -15.42 5.84
C LEU A 348 -8.73 -16.30 6.97
N GLN A 349 -7.41 -16.41 7.09
CA GLN A 349 -6.69 -17.20 8.10
C GLN A 349 -6.27 -16.41 9.37
N ALA A 350 -6.82 -15.22 9.58
CA ALA A 350 -6.47 -14.32 10.67
C ALA A 350 -7.04 -14.73 12.05
N PHE A 351 -6.66 -13.99 13.08
CA PHE A 351 -7.05 -14.19 14.49
C PHE A 351 -6.65 -15.59 15.00
N TYR A 352 -5.33 -15.80 15.04
CA TYR A 352 -4.72 -17.06 15.45
C TYR A 352 -5.02 -17.41 16.91
N ILE A 353 -5.36 -18.67 17.15
CA ILE A 353 -5.54 -19.26 18.48
C ILE A 353 -4.31 -20.11 18.83
N SER A 354 -3.74 -20.76 17.82
CA SER A 354 -2.46 -21.47 17.86
C SER A 354 -1.89 -21.59 16.45
N ASP A 355 -0.72 -22.19 16.29
CA ASP A 355 -0.11 -22.45 14.97
C ASP A 355 -0.94 -23.33 14.04
N ARG A 356 -1.95 -24.01 14.57
CA ARG A 356 -2.80 -24.94 13.81
C ARG A 356 -4.26 -24.54 13.79
N ARG A 357 -4.64 -23.45 14.47
CA ARG A 357 -6.04 -23.07 14.63
C ARG A 357 -6.24 -21.56 14.63
N ARG A 358 -7.29 -21.12 13.95
CA ARG A 358 -7.72 -19.74 13.78
C ARG A 358 -9.19 -19.58 14.14
N VAL A 359 -9.66 -18.34 14.24
CA VAL A 359 -11.10 -18.05 14.16
C VAL A 359 -11.62 -18.50 12.79
N ALA A 360 -12.82 -19.09 12.75
CA ALA A 360 -13.43 -19.55 11.52
C ALA A 360 -13.63 -18.38 10.53
N PRO A 361 -13.37 -18.57 9.22
CA PRO A 361 -13.40 -17.49 8.22
C PRO A 361 -14.66 -16.63 8.26
N TRP A 362 -15.83 -17.26 8.38
CA TRP A 362 -17.13 -16.57 8.42
C TRP A 362 -17.29 -15.65 9.65
N ALA A 363 -16.64 -15.97 10.76
CA ALA A 363 -16.67 -15.18 11.98
C ALA A 363 -15.61 -14.07 11.93
N ALA A 364 -14.42 -14.40 11.43
CA ALA A 364 -13.32 -13.47 11.25
C ALA A 364 -13.68 -12.35 10.25
N SER A 365 -14.38 -12.67 9.15
CA SER A 365 -14.81 -11.69 8.14
C SER A 365 -15.79 -10.64 8.69
N LYS A 366 -16.52 -10.92 9.78
CA LYS A 366 -17.38 -9.93 10.44
C LYS A 366 -16.58 -8.83 11.15
N LEU A 367 -15.30 -9.08 11.45
CA LEU A 367 -14.40 -8.12 12.10
C LEU A 367 -13.62 -7.25 11.11
N MET A 368 -13.54 -7.69 9.86
CA MET A 368 -12.75 -7.06 8.80
C MET A 368 -13.63 -6.32 7.82
N ALA A 369 -13.17 -5.17 7.33
CA ALA A 369 -13.81 -4.48 6.22
C ALA A 369 -14.03 -5.44 5.04
N ASP A 370 -15.19 -5.32 4.40
CA ASP A 370 -15.46 -6.10 3.19
C ASP A 370 -14.48 -5.69 2.11
N MET A 371 -14.00 -6.66 1.35
CA MET A 371 -13.10 -6.47 0.22
C MET A 371 -13.80 -6.89 -1.06
N GLU A 372 -13.77 -6.03 -2.06
CA GLU A 372 -14.32 -6.34 -3.38
C GLU A 372 -13.24 -6.93 -4.29
N THR A 373 -13.38 -6.75 -5.60
CA THR A 373 -12.44 -7.25 -6.61
C THR A 373 -11.04 -6.72 -6.38
N ILE A 374 -10.07 -7.62 -6.19
CA ILE A 374 -8.69 -7.27 -5.89
C ILE A 374 -7.90 -7.12 -7.18
N TYR A 375 -7.24 -5.97 -7.37
CA TYR A 375 -6.44 -5.72 -8.56
C TYR A 375 -4.94 -5.85 -8.32
N LEU A 376 -4.28 -6.55 -9.23
CA LEU A 376 -2.84 -6.48 -9.43
C LEU A 376 -2.57 -5.70 -10.73
N GLN A 377 -1.75 -4.65 -10.64
CA GLN A 377 -1.48 -3.77 -11.78
C GLN A 377 0.01 -3.72 -12.08
N GLY A 378 0.33 -3.78 -13.37
CA GLY A 378 1.70 -3.72 -13.88
C GLY A 378 1.80 -2.76 -15.04
N VAL A 379 2.86 -1.96 -15.06
CA VAL A 379 3.15 -0.97 -16.10
C VAL A 379 4.59 -1.16 -16.55
N LYS A 380 4.83 -1.09 -17.85
CA LYS A 380 6.15 -0.96 -18.43
C LYS A 380 6.25 0.36 -19.17
N LEU A 381 7.28 1.14 -18.87
CA LEU A 381 7.65 2.38 -19.56
C LEU A 381 9.10 2.24 -20.01
N ASN A 382 9.34 2.08 -21.31
CA ASN A 382 10.65 1.75 -21.86
C ASN A 382 11.26 0.51 -21.15
N ASP A 383 12.31 0.72 -20.35
CA ASP A 383 13.04 -0.27 -19.57
C ASP A 383 12.61 -0.36 -18.09
N LEU A 384 11.67 0.49 -17.63
CA LEU A 384 11.09 0.39 -16.30
C LEU A 384 9.93 -0.61 -16.28
N VAL A 385 9.97 -1.53 -15.33
CA VAL A 385 8.82 -2.37 -14.93
C VAL A 385 8.34 -1.93 -13.54
N TRP A 386 7.10 -1.48 -13.44
CA TRP A 386 6.47 -1.07 -12.19
C TRP A 386 5.25 -1.95 -11.88
N LEU A 387 5.32 -2.70 -10.77
CA LEU A 387 4.17 -3.40 -10.20
C LEU A 387 3.57 -2.65 -9.00
N ALA A 388 2.26 -2.42 -9.03
CA ALA A 388 1.51 -1.79 -7.94
C ALA A 388 0.60 -2.82 -7.25
N LEU A 389 0.88 -3.03 -5.97
CA LEU A 389 0.42 -4.18 -5.20
C LEU A 389 -0.60 -3.74 -4.13
N PRO A 390 -1.73 -4.46 -3.95
CA PRO A 390 -2.76 -4.11 -2.96
C PRO A 390 -2.43 -4.61 -1.54
N TYR A 391 -1.14 -4.67 -1.18
CA TYR A 391 -0.68 -5.28 0.07
C TYR A 391 0.71 -4.78 0.47
N GLU A 392 1.09 -5.02 1.73
CA GLU A 392 2.42 -4.70 2.24
C GLU A 392 3.42 -5.81 1.97
N LEU A 393 4.12 -5.70 0.84
CA LEU A 393 5.12 -6.69 0.46
C LEU A 393 6.39 -6.55 1.30
N SER A 394 6.88 -7.66 1.84
CA SER A 394 8.20 -7.76 2.44
C SER A 394 9.30 -7.34 1.46
N GLY A 395 10.17 -6.44 1.90
CA GLY A 395 11.33 -6.06 1.10
C GLY A 395 12.26 -7.21 0.77
N GLU A 396 12.38 -8.23 1.62
CA GLU A 396 13.16 -9.43 1.28
C GLU A 396 12.58 -10.16 0.06
N TYR A 397 11.25 -10.30 -0.01
CA TYR A 397 10.59 -10.95 -1.14
C TYR A 397 10.71 -10.13 -2.42
N GLY A 398 10.63 -8.81 -2.31
CA GLY A 398 10.78 -7.92 -3.45
C GLY A 398 12.14 -8.03 -4.14
N ILE A 399 13.22 -8.34 -3.41
CA ILE A 399 14.58 -8.37 -3.97
C ILE A 399 14.71 -9.42 -5.09
N ASP A 400 14.09 -10.60 -4.95
CA ASP A 400 14.27 -11.68 -5.91
C ASP A 400 13.74 -11.30 -7.30
N LEU A 401 12.54 -10.73 -7.38
CA LEU A 401 11.98 -10.22 -8.63
C LEU A 401 12.77 -9.01 -9.15
N LYS A 402 13.17 -8.08 -8.28
CA LYS A 402 13.97 -6.92 -8.70
C LYS A 402 15.31 -7.32 -9.29
N ASN A 403 15.99 -8.31 -8.71
CA ASN A 403 17.25 -8.84 -9.22
C ASN A 403 17.06 -9.57 -10.55
N ALA A 404 16.00 -10.39 -10.69
CA ALA A 404 15.70 -11.07 -11.94
C ALA A 404 15.45 -10.06 -13.09
N LEU A 405 14.69 -8.99 -12.82
CA LEU A 405 14.46 -7.90 -13.76
C LEU A 405 15.74 -7.16 -14.13
N GLU A 406 16.61 -6.88 -13.17
CA GLU A 406 17.89 -6.20 -13.40
C GLU A 406 18.85 -7.05 -14.24
N VAL A 407 18.96 -8.36 -13.97
CA VAL A 407 19.71 -9.30 -14.82
C VAL A 407 19.15 -9.34 -16.24
N ALA A 408 17.84 -9.19 -16.38
CA ALA A 408 17.16 -9.06 -17.66
C ALA A 408 17.28 -7.67 -18.31
N GLY A 409 17.99 -6.71 -17.71
CA GLY A 409 18.22 -5.38 -18.25
C GLY A 409 17.09 -4.37 -18.01
N TYR A 410 16.24 -4.60 -17.01
CA TYR A 410 15.15 -3.70 -16.64
C TYR A 410 15.42 -3.00 -15.30
N ASN A 411 15.03 -1.73 -15.23
CA ASN A 411 14.80 -1.05 -13.97
C ASN A 411 13.45 -1.52 -13.38
N SER A 412 13.34 -1.58 -12.05
CA SER A 412 12.13 -2.12 -11.43
C SER A 412 11.67 -1.37 -10.18
N SER A 413 10.36 -1.19 -10.08
CA SER A 413 9.69 -0.60 -8.93
C SER A 413 8.53 -1.49 -8.47
N LEU A 414 8.48 -1.74 -7.16
CA LEU A 414 7.40 -2.48 -6.52
C LEU A 414 6.82 -1.57 -5.44
N THR A 415 5.56 -1.18 -5.58
CA THR A 415 4.88 -0.30 -4.62
C THR A 415 3.75 -1.01 -3.93
N SER A 416 3.63 -0.78 -2.62
CA SER A 416 2.52 -1.27 -1.81
C SER A 416 1.33 -0.29 -1.89
N PHE A 417 0.17 -0.69 -1.35
CA PHE A 417 -1.01 0.16 -1.14
C PHE A 417 -1.76 0.62 -2.41
N ASN A 418 -1.91 -0.27 -3.39
CA ASN A 418 -2.62 0.02 -4.64
C ASN A 418 -4.15 0.04 -4.52
N GLY A 419 -4.65 0.94 -3.67
CA GLY A 419 -6.08 1.23 -3.54
C GLY A 419 -6.88 0.17 -2.78
N GLN A 420 -6.20 -0.84 -2.24
CA GLN A 420 -6.71 -1.94 -1.42
C GLN A 420 -5.58 -2.39 -0.48
N TYR A 421 -5.93 -3.20 0.54
CA TYR A 421 -4.99 -3.66 1.54
C TYR A 421 -5.27 -5.07 2.05
N LEU A 422 -4.41 -6.03 1.69
CA LEU A 422 -4.51 -7.43 2.13
C LEU A 422 -3.63 -7.76 3.33
N GLY A 423 -3.18 -6.75 4.08
CA GLY A 423 -2.25 -6.97 5.19
C GLY A 423 -0.81 -7.21 4.70
N TYR A 424 -0.04 -7.92 5.52
CA TYR A 424 1.38 -8.13 5.33
C TYR A 424 1.68 -9.42 4.58
N ILE A 425 2.55 -9.32 3.58
CA ILE A 425 3.00 -10.43 2.74
C ILE A 425 4.48 -10.67 2.99
N VAL A 426 4.79 -11.65 3.84
CA VAL A 426 6.14 -12.00 4.26
C VAL A 426 6.56 -13.38 3.74
N PRO A 427 7.88 -13.63 3.61
CA PRO A 427 8.42 -14.96 3.36
C PRO A 427 7.76 -16.05 4.17
N GLN A 428 7.35 -17.15 3.52
CA GLN A 428 6.75 -18.30 4.21
C GLN A 428 7.64 -18.80 5.36
N LYS A 429 8.98 -18.74 5.19
CA LYS A 429 9.97 -19.04 6.25
C LYS A 429 9.77 -18.23 7.55
N TYR A 430 9.10 -17.09 7.52
CA TYR A 430 8.80 -16.23 8.67
C TYR A 430 7.40 -16.42 9.23
N TYR A 431 6.55 -17.22 8.58
CA TYR A 431 5.15 -17.39 8.96
C TYR A 431 4.98 -17.79 10.44
N TYR A 432 5.85 -18.66 10.94
CA TYR A 432 5.77 -19.14 12.32
C TYR A 432 6.44 -18.22 13.35
N PHE A 433 7.08 -17.13 12.93
CA PHE A 433 7.65 -16.20 13.89
C PHE A 433 6.55 -15.43 14.60
N GLU A 434 6.74 -15.11 15.88
CA GLU A 434 5.81 -14.28 16.66
C GLU A 434 6.05 -12.78 16.39
N THR A 435 6.01 -12.39 15.12
CA THR A 435 6.13 -10.98 14.73
C THR A 435 4.80 -10.36 14.37
N TYR A 436 4.76 -9.02 14.40
CA TYR A 436 3.60 -8.23 14.00
C TYR A 436 3.12 -8.58 12.58
N GLU A 437 4.06 -8.70 11.65
CA GLU A 437 3.79 -8.98 10.23
C GLU A 437 3.21 -10.37 10.01
N ALA A 438 3.79 -11.39 10.63
CA ALA A 438 3.39 -12.78 10.40
C ALA A 438 2.11 -13.14 11.16
N ARG A 439 1.93 -12.63 12.38
CA ARG A 439 0.83 -13.05 13.28
C ARG A 439 -0.32 -12.07 13.35
N LEU A 440 -0.05 -10.79 13.56
CA LEU A 440 -1.14 -9.83 13.74
C LEU A 440 -1.72 -9.39 12.38
N MET A 441 -0.85 -9.16 11.41
CA MET A 441 -1.24 -8.61 10.10
C MET A 441 -1.09 -9.58 8.93
N GLY A 442 -0.65 -10.82 9.19
CA GLY A 442 -0.58 -11.90 8.21
C GLY A 442 -1.91 -12.64 8.15
N TRP A 443 -2.79 -12.25 7.23
CA TRP A 443 -4.20 -12.64 7.29
C TRP A 443 -4.57 -13.89 6.49
N TYR A 444 -3.73 -14.35 5.59
CA TYR A 444 -4.11 -15.34 4.56
C TYR A 444 -3.34 -16.65 4.63
N GLY A 445 -2.63 -16.86 5.74
CA GLY A 445 -1.92 -18.09 6.04
C GLY A 445 -0.55 -18.21 5.35
N PRO A 446 0.09 -19.37 5.46
CA PRO A 446 1.52 -19.53 5.14
C PRO A 446 1.83 -19.41 3.64
N ASN A 447 0.87 -19.76 2.78
CA ASN A 447 1.10 -19.88 1.34
C ASN A 447 0.84 -18.58 0.56
N MET A 448 0.29 -17.54 1.22
CA MET A 448 -0.07 -16.28 0.56
C MET A 448 1.14 -15.58 -0.04
N GLY A 449 2.28 -15.63 0.67
CA GLY A 449 3.55 -15.04 0.24
C GLY A 449 4.01 -15.54 -1.12
N ASP A 450 4.19 -16.85 -1.23
CA ASP A 450 4.69 -17.49 -2.44
C ASP A 450 3.68 -17.40 -3.59
N TYR A 451 2.39 -17.55 -3.29
CA TYR A 451 1.32 -17.35 -4.26
C TYR A 451 1.39 -15.97 -4.92
N LEU A 452 1.42 -14.90 -4.13
CA LEU A 452 1.45 -13.53 -4.67
C LEU A 452 2.76 -13.23 -5.39
N MET A 453 3.89 -13.77 -4.92
CA MET A 453 5.16 -13.62 -5.62
C MET A 453 5.13 -14.32 -6.98
N GLU A 454 4.55 -15.51 -7.09
CA GLU A 454 4.36 -16.17 -8.38
C GLU A 454 3.55 -15.30 -9.34
N LEU A 455 2.46 -14.67 -8.87
CA LEU A 455 1.68 -13.76 -9.70
C LEU A 455 2.50 -12.53 -10.13
N ASN A 456 3.32 -11.98 -9.24
CA ASN A 456 4.21 -10.87 -9.57
C ASN A 456 5.24 -11.26 -10.65
N PHE A 457 5.83 -12.45 -10.56
CA PHE A 457 6.72 -13.00 -11.59
C PHE A 457 5.97 -13.21 -12.92
N LYS A 458 4.77 -13.80 -12.91
CA LYS A 458 3.95 -13.97 -14.13
C LYS A 458 3.64 -12.63 -14.81
N LEU A 459 3.24 -11.62 -14.02
CA LEU A 459 2.95 -10.29 -14.52
C LEU A 459 4.20 -9.59 -15.09
N ALA A 460 5.35 -9.71 -14.41
CA ALA A 460 6.61 -9.16 -14.89
C ALA A 460 7.12 -9.86 -16.16
N ASN A 461 6.97 -11.18 -16.24
CA ASN A 461 7.28 -11.97 -17.44
C ASN A 461 6.45 -11.47 -18.63
N GLU A 462 5.14 -11.29 -18.44
CA GLU A 462 4.26 -10.79 -19.49
C GLU A 462 4.61 -9.35 -19.91
N LEU A 463 4.97 -8.46 -18.97
CA LEU A 463 5.36 -7.10 -19.33
C LEU A 463 6.68 -7.04 -20.12
N THR A 464 7.58 -7.98 -19.86
CA THR A 464 8.94 -7.99 -20.43
C THR A 464 9.07 -8.90 -21.65
N ASP A 465 8.09 -9.77 -21.89
CA ASP A 465 8.17 -10.90 -22.83
C ASP A 465 9.41 -11.78 -22.56
N LYS A 466 9.78 -11.93 -21.27
CA LYS A 466 10.91 -12.74 -20.81
C LYS A 466 10.47 -13.74 -19.75
N ARG A 467 11.26 -14.80 -19.60
CA ARG A 467 11.15 -15.74 -18.49
C ARG A 467 12.20 -15.36 -17.44
N LEU A 468 11.75 -14.65 -16.40
CA LEU A 468 12.56 -14.20 -15.27
C LEU A 468 12.83 -15.31 -14.26
#